data_AF-D1B847-F1
#
_entry.id   AF-D1B847-F1
#
_cell.length_a   1.000
_cell.length_b   1.000
_cell.length_c   1.000
_cell.angle_alpha   90.00
_cell.angle_beta   90.00
_cell.angle_gamma   90.00
#
_symmetry.space_group_name_H-M   'P 1'
#
loop_
_entity.id
_entity.type
_entity.pdbx_description
1 polymer ?
#
loop_
_entity_poly.entity_id
_entity_poly.type
_entity_poly.pdbx_seq_one_letter_code
_entity_poly.pdbx_strand_id
1 'polypeptide(L)' 'MYLLFRLSGLLALLGLLGAAVTGLGGAILRRLVDPRRILRLHRALGILGVIGGLVHGAIYWTQFR' A
#
# COMPACT_ATOMS: atom_id res chain seq x y z
N MET A 1 21.32 2.16 4.08
CA MET A 1 20.37 1.63 3.06
C MET A 1 19.49 0.48 3.55
N TYR A 2 19.97 -0.41 4.42
CA TYR A 2 19.13 -1.50 4.98
C TYR A 2 17.82 -1.03 5.66
N LEU A 3 17.88 0.03 6.47
CA LEU A 3 16.67 0.59 7.10
C LEU A 3 15.65 1.08 6.06
N LEU A 4 16.11 1.77 5.02
CA LEU A 4 15.25 2.27 3.93
C LEU A 4 14.63 1.13 3.13
N PHE A 5 15.39 0.07 2.85
CA PHE A 5 14.89 -1.16 2.23
C PHE A 5 13.76 -1.79 3.04
N ARG A 6 13.94 -1.91 4.36
CA ARG A 6 12.95 -2.50 5.25
C ARG A 6 11.68 -1.63 5.38
N LEU A 7 11.85 -0.30 5.52
CA LEU A 7 10.73 0.63 5.63
C LEU A 7 9.92 0.72 4.33
N SER A 8 10.57 0.77 3.17
CA SER A 8 9.89 0.77 1.87
C SER A 8 9.08 -0.52 1.64
N GLY A 9 9.64 -1.68 2.01
CA GLY A 9 8.93 -2.96 1.96
C GLY A 9 7.74 -3.02 2.91
N LEU A 10 7.89 -2.49 4.13
CA LEU A 10 6.78 -2.41 5.09
C LEU A 10 5.66 -1.49 4.59
N LEU A 11 6.00 -0.32 4.03
CA LEU A 11 5.02 0.59 3.42
C LEU A 11 4.31 -0.06 2.24
N ALA A 12 5.04 -0.82 1.41
CA ALA A 12 4.46 -1.59 0.31
C ALA A 12 3.41 -2.58 0.84
N LEU A 13 3.80 -3.39 1.83
CA LEU A 13 2.93 -4.39 2.46
C LEU A 13 1.69 -3.76 3.09
N LEU A 14 1.86 -2.75 3.96
CA LEU A 14 0.75 -2.11 4.64
C LEU A 14 -0.19 -1.40 3.65
N GLY A 15 0.36 -0.74 2.63
CA GLY A 15 -0.40 -0.10 1.57
C GLY A 15 -1.22 -1.10 0.77
N LEU A 16 -0.60 -2.20 0.32
CA LEU A 16 -1.28 -3.24 -0.46
C LEU A 16 -2.33 -4.00 0.36
N LEU A 17 -2.02 -4.37 1.61
CA LEU A 17 -2.97 -5.03 2.50
C LEU A 17 -4.16 -4.11 2.80
N GLY A 18 -3.91 -2.84 3.10
CA GLY A 18 -4.96 -1.86 3.32
C GLY A 18 -5.82 -1.63 2.07
N ALA A 19 -5.19 -1.55 0.89
CA ALA A 19 -5.89 -1.46 -0.38
C ALA A 19 -6.73 -2.72 -0.65
N ALA A 20 -6.21 -3.91 -0.37
CA ALA A 20 -6.93 -5.17 -0.52
C ALA A 20 -8.16 -5.23 0.41
N VAL A 21 -8.01 -4.86 1.69
CA VAL A 21 -9.13 -4.81 2.65
C VAL A 21 -10.21 -3.83 2.19
N THR A 22 -9.81 -2.63 1.75
CA THR A 22 -10.76 -1.60 1.29
C THR A 22 -11.35 -1.89 -0.09
N GLY A 23 -10.67 -2.67 -0.93
CA GLY A 23 -11.14 -3.10 -2.25
C GLY A 23 -12.09 -4.28 -2.16
N LEU A 24 -11.63 -5.39 -1.57
CA LEU A 24 -12.39 -6.64 -1.41
C LEU A 24 -13.52 -6.49 -0.39
N GLY A 25 -13.23 -5.88 0.76
CA GLY A 25 -14.22 -5.56 1.79
C GLY A 25 -15.02 -4.28 1.51
N GLY A 26 -14.78 -3.62 0.38
CA GLY A 26 -15.34 -2.31 0.07
C GLY A 26 -16.87 -2.29 0.03
N ALA A 27 -17.54 -3.39 -0.31
CA ALA A 27 -19.01 -3.46 -0.30
C ALA A 27 -19.59 -3.32 1.12
N ILE A 28 -18.94 -3.91 2.11
CA ILE A 28 -19.36 -3.84 3.52
C ILE A 28 -18.94 -2.49 4.11
N LEU A 29 -17.68 -2.08 3.89
CA LEU A 29 -17.14 -0.82 4.40
C LEU A 29 -17.92 0.41 3.89
N ARG A 30 -18.37 0.41 2.63
CA ARG A 30 -19.17 1.50 2.04
C ARG A 30 -20.60 1.58 2.57
N ARG A 31 -21.10 0.53 3.24
CA ARG A 31 -22.39 0.55 3.94
C ARG A 31 -22.27 1.14 5.34
N LEU A 32 -21.11 0.96 5.98
CA LEU A 32 -20.84 1.42 7.34
C LEU A 32 -20.25 2.84 7.37
N VAL A 33 -19.58 3.26 6.30
CA VAL A 33 -18.84 4.51 6.20
C VAL A 33 -19.14 5.17 4.86
N ASP A 34 -19.03 6.50 4.79
CA ASP A 34 -19.16 7.27 3.56
C ASP A 34 -18.38 6.64 2.38
N PRO A 35 -19.06 6.31 1.26
CA PRO A 35 -18.41 5.61 0.15
C PRO A 35 -17.24 6.37 -0.47
N ARG A 36 -17.32 7.71 -0.50
CA ARG A 36 -16.26 8.56 -1.07
C ARG A 36 -15.01 8.55 -0.20
N ARG A 37 -15.16 8.44 1.14
CA ARG A 37 -14.03 8.26 2.06
C ARG A 37 -13.36 6.91 1.86
N ILE A 38 -14.11 5.82 1.74
CA ILE A 38 -13.54 4.48 1.51
C ILE A 38 -12.79 4.42 0.17
N LEU A 39 -13.34 5.02 -0.88
CA LEU A 39 -12.67 5.04 -2.19
C LEU A 39 -11.37 5.88 -2.17
N ARG A 40 -11.38 7.03 -1.48
CA ARG A 40 -10.17 7.84 -1.29
C ARG A 40 -9.11 7.10 -0.49
N LEU A 41 -9.52 6.40 0.57
CA LEU A 41 -8.62 5.60 1.40
C LEU A 41 -8.01 4.45 0.60
N HIS A 42 -8.82 3.69 -0.15
CA HIS A 42 -8.35 2.63 -1.03
C HIS A 42 -7.30 3.13 -2.02
N ARG A 43 -7.58 4.27 -2.68
CA ARG A 43 -6.65 4.88 -3.63
C ARG A 43 -5.35 5.33 -2.96
N ALA A 44 -5.42 5.97 -1.79
CA ALA A 44 -4.24 6.42 -1.06
C ALA A 44 -3.36 5.23 -0.63
N LEU A 45 -3.98 4.16 -0.10
CA LEU A 45 -3.29 2.93 0.29
C LEU A 45 -2.67 2.21 -0.91
N GLY A 46 -3.38 2.16 -2.04
CA GLY A 46 -2.87 1.59 -3.29
C GLY A 46 -1.65 2.36 -3.81
N ILE A 47 -1.72 3.69 -3.84
CA ILE A 47 -0.58 4.54 -4.23
C ILE A 47 0.61 4.33 -3.29
N LEU A 48 0.38 4.31 -1.97
CA LEU A 48 1.41 4.05 -0.98
C LEU A 48 2.06 2.68 -1.20
N GLY A 49 1.24 1.66 -1.45
CA GLY A 49 1.68 0.29 -1.73
C GLY A 49 2.59 0.21 -2.97
N VAL A 50 2.17 0.85 -4.07
CA VAL A 50 2.92 0.89 -5.32
C VAL A 50 4.23 1.66 -5.16
N ILE A 51 4.20 2.86 -4.58
CA ILE A 51 5.43 3.65 -4.37
C ILE A 51 6.41 2.91 -3.46
N GLY A 52 5.92 2.35 -2.34
CA GLY A 52 6.73 1.54 -1.45
C GLY A 52 7.37 0.35 -2.17
N GLY A 53 6.59 -0.36 -3.00
CA GLY A 53 7.07 -1.51 -3.76
C GLY A 53 8.12 -1.14 -4.82
N LEU A 54 7.91 -0.03 -5.53
CA LEU A 54 8.88 0.48 -6.51
C LEU A 54 10.20 0.87 -5.85
N VAL A 55 10.15 1.60 -4.73
CA VAL A 55 11.35 1.97 -3.97
C VAL A 55 12.05 0.73 -3.41
N HIS A 56 11.30 -0.21 -2.85
CA HIS A 56 11.84 -1.46 -2.32
C HIS A 56 12.55 -2.28 -3.41
N GLY A 57 11.90 -2.46 -4.57
CA GLY A 57 12.47 -3.16 -5.72
C GLY A 57 13.69 -2.46 -6.31
N ALA A 58 13.69 -1.13 -6.39
CA ALA A 58 14.84 -0.35 -6.85
C ALA A 58 16.05 -0.51 -5.92
N ILE A 59 15.83 -0.50 -4.60
CA ILE A 59 16.91 -0.73 -3.63
C ILE A 59 17.43 -2.17 -3.72
N TYR A 60 16.54 -3.17 -3.83
CA TYR A 60 16.94 -4.55 -4.05
C TYR A 60 17.85 -4.70 -5.27
N TRP A 61 17.42 -4.15 -6.40
CA TRP A 61 18.14 -4.26 -7.67
C TRP A 61 19.51 -3.58 -7.67
N THR A 62 19.63 -2.46 -6.97
CA THR A 62 20.86 -1.66 -6.99
C THR A 62 21.84 -2.01 -5.87
N GLN A 63 21.41 -2.69 -4.80
CA GLN A 63 22.22 -2.89 -3.60
C GLN A 63 22.31 -4.35 -3.12
N PHE A 64 21.38 -5.24 -3.53
CA PHE A 64 21.26 -6.61 -3.01
C PHE A 64 21.22 -7.70 -4.08
N ARG A 65 21.13 -7.31 -5.35
CA ARG A 65 21.28 -8.20 -6.51
C ARG A 65 22.74 -8.29 -6.92
#